data_AF-A0A857DB09-F1
#
_entry.id   AF-A0A857DB09-F1
#
_cell.length_a   1.000
_cell.length_b   1.000
_cell.length_c   1.000
_cell.angle_alpha   90.00
_cell.angle_beta   90.00
_cell.angle_gamma   90.00
#
_symmetry.space_group_name_H-M   'P 1'
#
loop_
_entity.id
_entity.type
_entity.pdbx_description
1 polymer ?
#
loop_
_entity_poly.entity_id
_entity_poly.type
_entity_poly.pdbx_seq_one_letter_code
_entity_poly.pdbx_strand_id
1 'polypeptide(L)' 'MHFFSKPYLEEFSKAYSDSLNIVQVDNRRFHTSKKLIIPENIILLFPPPYSPELNPIERLGEELKKEIKWSCFKT' A
#
# COMPACT_ATOMS: atom_id res chain seq x y z
N MET A 1 5.43 2.32 10.38
CA MET A 1 4.22 2.61 9.59
C MET A 1 3.54 1.28 9.29
N HIS A 2 2.47 0.93 10.00
CA HIS A 2 1.74 -0.35 9.89
C HIS A 2 0.39 -0.13 9.19
N PHE A 3 0.41 0.23 7.90
CA PHE A 3 -0.84 0.55 7.17
C PHE A 3 -1.61 -0.67 6.68
N PHE A 4 -0.95 -1.84 6.58
CA PHE A 4 -1.57 -3.03 6.02
C PHE A 4 -1.74 -4.10 7.09
N SER A 5 -2.91 -4.07 7.73
CA SER A 5 -3.26 -4.97 8.83
C SER A 5 -4.57 -5.70 8.52
N LYS A 6 -4.80 -6.83 9.19
CA LYS A 6 -6.05 -7.59 9.06
C LYS A 6 -7.29 -6.72 9.37
N PRO A 7 -7.35 -5.92 10.46
CA PRO A 7 -8.50 -5.05 10.72
C PRO A 7 -8.80 -4.07 9.58
N TYR A 8 -7.75 -3.48 8.99
CA TYR A 8 -7.91 -2.55 7.87
C TYR A 8 -8.56 -3.23 6.65
N LEU A 9 -8.09 -4.42 6.27
CA LEU A 9 -8.66 -5.15 5.13
C LEU A 9 -10.12 -5.55 5.35
N GLU A 10 -10.47 -5.94 6.58
CA GLU A 10 -11.86 -6.29 6.93
C GLU A 10 -12.78 -5.07 6.86
N GLU A 11 -12.36 -3.92 7.40
CA GLU A 11 -13.15 -2.68 7.32
C GLU A 11 -13.28 -2.18 5.88
N PHE A 12 -12.19 -2.23 5.12
CA PHE A 12 -12.18 -1.84 3.71
C PHE A 12 -13.10 -2.73 2.86
N SER A 13 -13.04 -4.05 3.06
CA SER A 13 -13.93 -5.02 2.41
C SER A 13 -15.41 -4.73 2.69
N LYS A 14 -15.76 -4.37 3.94
CA LYS A 14 -17.12 -4.01 4.34
C LYS A 14 -17.58 -2.68 3.75
N ALA A 15 -16.70 -1.68 3.71
CA ALA A 15 -17.01 -0.36 3.16
C ALA A 15 -17.32 -0.40 1.66
N TYR A 16 -16.72 -1.37 0.94
CA TYR A 16 -16.87 -1.55 -0.50
C TYR A 16 -17.30 -2.98 -0.86
N SER A 17 -18.34 -3.49 -0.18
CA SER A 17 -18.80 -4.89 -0.27
C SER A 17 -19.24 -5.31 -1.67
N ASP A 18 -19.82 -4.38 -2.42
CA ASP A 18 -20.45 -4.67 -3.73
C ASP A 18 -19.46 -4.59 -4.89
N SER A 19 -18.16 -4.48 -4.59
CA SER A 19 -17.10 -4.33 -5.59
C SER A 19 -15.99 -5.35 -5.39
N LEU A 20 -15.33 -5.70 -6.50
CA LEU A 20 -14.03 -6.35 -6.48
C LEU A 20 -12.95 -5.28 -6.33
N ASN A 21 -12.28 -5.27 -5.18
CA ASN A 21 -11.31 -4.24 -4.84
C ASN A 21 -9.89 -4.70 -5.19
N ILE A 22 -9.21 -3.95 -6.05
CA ILE A 22 -7.80 -4.20 -6.38
C ILE A 22 -6.93 -3.23 -5.58
N VAL A 23 -6.03 -3.77 -4.77
CA VAL A 23 -5.13 -2.98 -3.92
C VAL A 23 -3.70 -3.22 -4.37
N GLN A 24 -3.06 -2.18 -4.92
CA GLN A 24 -1.65 -2.22 -5.27
C GLN A 24 -0.79 -2.10 -4.02
N VAL A 25 0.10 -3.08 -3.81
CA VAL A 25 1.01 -3.14 -2.65
C VAL A 25 2.45 -3.39 -3.11
N ASP A 26 3.43 -2.97 -2.31
CA ASP A 26 4.83 -3.26 -2.61
C ASP A 26 5.22 -4.70 -2.24
N ASN A 27 6.37 -5.17 -2.73
CA ASN A 27 6.88 -6.51 -2.47
C ASN A 27 7.50 -6.69 -1.07
N ARG A 28 7.16 -5.85 -0.07
CA ARG A 28 7.69 -6.04 1.29
C ARG A 28 7.12 -7.30 1.92
N ARG A 29 7.96 -7.98 2.71
CA ARG A 29 7.65 -9.25 3.41
C ARG A 29 6.39 -9.20 4.27
N PHE A 30 5.93 -8.02 4.69
CA PHE A 30 4.72 -7.85 5.49
C PHE A 30 3.44 -8.09 4.69
N HIS A 31 3.44 -7.82 3.38
CA HIS A 31 2.31 -8.09 2.48
C HIS A 31 2.26 -9.55 2.01
N THR A 32 3.37 -10.30 2.16
CA THR A 32 3.49 -11.71 1.75
C THR A 32 3.48 -12.67 2.94
N SER A 33 3.14 -12.19 4.14
CA SER A 33 3.09 -13.02 5.35
C SER A 33 1.95 -14.02 5.25
N LYS A 34 2.24 -15.31 5.47
CA LYS A 34 1.23 -16.39 5.52
C LYS A 34 0.13 -16.20 6.57
N LYS A 35 0.29 -15.25 7.49
CA LYS A 35 -0.69 -14.92 8.53
C LYS A 35 -1.69 -13.82 8.12
N LEU A 36 -1.47 -13.14 7.00
CA LEU A 36 -2.38 -12.11 6.51
C LEU A 36 -3.61 -12.78 5.86
N ILE A 37 -4.78 -12.55 6.43
CA ILE A 37 -6.06 -13.02 5.87
C ILE A 37 -6.58 -11.92 4.96
N ILE A 38 -6.80 -12.25 3.68
CA ILE A 38 -7.31 -11.32 2.67
C ILE A 38 -8.78 -11.68 2.42
N PRO A 39 -9.72 -10.73 2.57
CA PRO A 39 -11.13 -10.92 2.22
C PRO A 39 -11.32 -11.32 0.75
N GLU A 40 -12.38 -12.08 0.45
CA GLU A 40 -12.62 -12.65 -0.89
C GLU A 40 -12.81 -11.59 -1.98
N ASN A 41 -13.34 -10.42 -1.64
CA ASN A 41 -13.54 -9.31 -2.57
C ASN A 41 -12.33 -8.38 -2.70
N ILE A 42 -11.14 -8.82 -2.26
CA ILE A 42 -9.89 -8.05 -2.36
C ILE A 42 -8.82 -8.85 -3.10
N ILE A 43 -8.20 -8.23 -4.10
CA ILE A 43 -7.03 -8.75 -4.81
C ILE A 43 -5.83 -7.84 -4.52
N LEU A 44 -4.73 -8.43 -4.05
CA LEU A 44 -3.46 -7.71 -3.93
C LEU A 44 -2.69 -7.77 -5.24
N LEU A 45 -2.38 -6.61 -5.80
CA LEU A 45 -1.58 -6.47 -7.01
C LEU A 45 -0.15 -6.11 -6.65
N PHE A 46 0.78 -7.01 -6.97
CA PHE A 46 2.21 -6.81 -6.74
C PHE A 46 2.90 -6.39 -8.04
N PRO A 47 3.72 -5.33 -8.03
CA PRO A 47 4.51 -4.96 -9.20
C PRO A 47 5.65 -5.97 -9.45
N PRO A 48 6.18 -6.04 -10.68
CA PRO A 48 7.39 -6.80 -10.98
C PRO A 48 8.57 -6.41 -10.06
N PRO A 49 9.48 -7.35 -9.74
CA PRO A 49 10.67 -7.05 -8.95
C PRO A 49 11.49 -5.92 -9.58
N TYR A 50 12.06 -5.06 -8.72
CA TYR A 50 12.96 -3.96 -9.12
C TYR A 50 12.38 -2.96 -10.13
N SER A 51 11.04 -2.86 -10.23
CA SER A 51 10.33 -1.92 -11.12
C SER A 51 9.58 -0.84 -10.32
N PRO A 52 10.28 0.04 -9.57
CA PRO A 52 9.64 1.06 -8.73
C PRO A 52 8.83 2.08 -9.55
N GLU A 53 9.17 2.31 -10.81
CA GLU A 53 8.47 3.18 -11.75
C GLU A 53 7.02 2.75 -12.03
N LEU A 54 6.70 1.47 -11.80
CA LEU A 54 5.35 0.91 -11.95
C LEU A 54 4.50 1.08 -10.69
N ASN A 55 5.06 1.59 -9.60
CA ASN A 55 4.35 1.85 -8.36
C ASN A 55 4.05 3.36 -8.21
N PRO A 56 2.80 3.82 -8.43
CA PRO A 56 2.47 5.24 -8.42
C PRO A 56 2.83 5.98 -7.12
N ILE A 57 2.85 5.27 -5.98
CA ILE A 57 3.22 5.85 -4.70
C ILE A 57 4.68 6.34 -4.67
N GLU A 58 5.58 5.71 -5.44
CA GLU A 58 6.97 6.14 -5.54
C GLU A 58 7.05 7.52 -6.19
N ARG A 59 6.27 7.74 -7.25
CA ARG A 59 6.18 9.06 -7.90
C ARG A 59 5.61 10.12 -6.96
N LEU A 60 4.53 9.80 -6.23
CA LEU A 60 3.98 10.73 -5.23
C LEU A 60 5.02 11.05 -4.15
N GLY A 61 5.75 10.03 -3.68
CA GLY A 61 6.81 10.18 -2.70
C GLY A 61 7.93 11.10 -3.18
N GLU A 62 8.33 11.00 -4.45
CA GLU A 62 9.32 11.92 -5.04
C GLU A 62 8.83 13.37 -5.09
N GLU A 63 7.57 13.61 -5.43
CA GLU A 63 7.02 14.97 -5.40
C GLU A 63 6.96 15.53 -3.98
N LEU A 64 6.50 14.73 -3.01
CA LEU A 64 6.50 15.14 -1.59
C LEU A 64 7.91 15.47 -1.08
N LYS A 65 8.91 14.67 -1.46
CA LYS A 65 10.32 14.90 -1.10
C LYS A 65 10.86 16.20 -1.67
N LYS A 66 10.45 16.58 -2.89
CA LYS A 66 10.84 17.86 -3.50
C LYS A 66 10.31 19.04 -2.70
N GLU A 67 9.04 18.99 -2.31
CA GLU A 67 8.39 20.05 -1.53
C GLU A 67 9.06 20.27 -0.16
N ILE A 68 9.40 19.18 0.54
CA ILE A 68 10.02 19.27 1.87
C ILE A 68 11.55 19.41 1.80
N LYS A 69 12.13 19.41 0.61
CA LYS A 69 13.59 19.49 0.44
C LYS A 69 14.09 20.78 1.10
N TRP A 70 15.11 20.66 1.94
CA TRP A 70 15.71 21.77 2.71
C TRP A 70 14.85 22.33 3.84
N SER A 71 13.72 21.70 4.18
CA SER A 71 12.96 22.07 5.37
C SER A 71 13.70 21.64 6.63
N CYS A 72 13.85 22.55 7.59
CA CYS A 72 14.36 22.23 8.93
C CYS A 72 13.20 21.94 9.87
N PHE A 73 13.04 20.66 10.24
CA PHE A 73 12.04 20.24 11.22
C PHE A 73 12.64 20.36 12.63
N LYS A 74 11.91 21.02 13.55
CA LYS A 74 12.31 21.07 14.96
C LYS A 74 12.07 19.70 15.60
N THR A 75 13.12 19.13 16.19
CA THR A 75 13.08 17.95 17.08
C THR A 75 12.68 18.31 18.49
#